data_AF-A0A660NCQ6-F1
#
_entry.id   AF-A0A660NCQ6-F1
#
_cell.length_a   1.000
_cell.length_b   1.000
_cell.length_c   1.000
_cell.angle_alpha   90.00
_cell.angle_beta   90.00
_cell.angle_gamma   90.00
#
_symmetry.space_group_name_H-M   'P 1'
#
loop_
_entity.id
_entity.type
_entity.pdbx_description
1 polymer ?
#
loop_
_entity_poly.entity_id
_entity_poly.type
_entity_poly.pdbx_seq_one_letter_code
_entity_poly.pdbx_strand_id
1 'polypeptide(L)'
;MNAHSQTLLLAVRETWLSQQPEIDEKYIAAALKQAENADVVSFDIFDTVLTRVLECPIDVFAYVERELLAQGLPAKGFAKIRFDAENRARAVAWNATKAEEITFNEIYQQVQNAPQLAGASNVVEAAREAEIQAEQIACVPIADQVELIKRLKAAGKTIIFVSDMYLSQAQIQAILAYNQMDSLCEHLFVSSEYNKTKHTGKIWDVVRQYIPATQRILHIGDNVHSDVEQPQKADIDTLHYPRFIAERRVGASLSADLVPFSILSRLAGLDTNHCDPEEAFWRKLGQSLGALTLYSYIQWLAKQVKRNKIEHIYFCARDAQVIQAAWNICDLDKVCGTTSSYLYVSRKVLRYSTCYTEIVQNGRLSDASLRFLFELSHNEKNTFRDVFAPFNLSDETLTQHGLLNIIGSLDSAYDWSKVPAVKEYLNNFLLDDILLTFKAVFDNAMGYYRQEGVFRDDRKAAIVDLGWAGTMQAALIDLRHYAGVEQNLAGYYYGLWG
;
A
#
# COMPACT_ATOMS: atom_id res chain seq x y z
N MET A 1 -8.49 -31.61 -7.73
CA MET A 1 -8.73 -30.15 -7.62
C MET A 1 -8.95 -29.84 -6.16
N ASN A 2 -8.05 -29.08 -5.54
CA ASN A 2 -8.13 -28.76 -4.11
C ASN A 2 -9.16 -27.65 -3.91
N ALA A 3 -10.12 -27.83 -3.00
CA ALA A 3 -11.27 -26.95 -2.77
C ALA A 3 -10.91 -25.59 -2.10
N HIS A 4 -9.65 -25.15 -2.21
CA HIS A 4 -9.13 -23.91 -1.63
C HIS A 4 -8.67 -22.87 -2.67
N SER A 5 -8.82 -23.16 -3.97
CA SER A 5 -8.57 -22.23 -5.06
C SER A 5 -9.88 -21.78 -5.72
N GLN A 6 -10.82 -21.27 -4.91
CA GLN A 6 -11.67 -20.18 -5.38
C GLN A 6 -10.75 -18.96 -5.41
N THR A 7 -10.20 -18.71 -6.61
CA THR A 7 -8.99 -17.93 -6.88
C THR A 7 -9.06 -16.52 -6.31
N LEU A 8 -7.95 -16.01 -5.78
CA LEU A 8 -7.85 -14.65 -5.20
C LEU A 8 -8.47 -13.58 -6.11
N LEU A 9 -8.29 -13.70 -7.43
CA LEU A 9 -8.93 -12.83 -8.41
C LEU A 9 -10.47 -12.87 -8.40
N LEU A 10 -11.10 -14.03 -8.16
CA LEU A 10 -12.55 -14.14 -8.04
C LEU A 10 -13.06 -13.38 -6.82
N ALA A 11 -12.42 -13.54 -5.66
CA ALA A 11 -12.80 -12.81 -4.44
C ALA A 11 -12.68 -11.29 -4.61
N VAL A 12 -11.62 -10.84 -5.29
CA VAL A 12 -11.41 -9.42 -5.61
C VAL A 12 -12.44 -8.93 -6.61
N ARG A 13 -12.74 -9.72 -7.64
CA ARG A 13 -13.81 -9.44 -8.62
C ARG A 13 -15.15 -9.26 -7.92
N GLU A 14 -15.55 -10.19 -7.06
CA GLU A 14 -16.80 -10.11 -6.29
C GLU A 14 -16.84 -8.85 -5.42
N THR A 15 -15.73 -8.54 -4.75
CA THR A 15 -15.59 -7.32 -3.95
C THR A 15 -15.81 -6.07 -4.82
N TRP A 16 -15.13 -5.97 -5.97
CA TRP A 16 -15.29 -4.88 -6.91
C TRP A 16 -16.73 -4.73 -7.40
N LEU A 17 -17.37 -5.83 -7.81
CA LEU A 17 -18.75 -5.80 -8.30
C LEU A 17 -19.74 -5.38 -7.22
N SER A 18 -19.47 -5.69 -5.95
CA SER A 18 -20.31 -5.27 -4.81
C SER A 18 -20.10 -3.82 -4.37
N GLN A 19 -18.98 -3.20 -4.77
CA GLN A 19 -18.54 -1.86 -4.36
C GLN A 19 -18.21 -0.99 -5.57
N GLN A 20 -18.96 -1.14 -6.67
CA GLN A 20 -18.71 -0.33 -7.86
C GLN A 20 -18.89 1.15 -7.53
N PRO A 21 -18.01 2.03 -8.05
CA PRO A 21 -18.18 3.46 -7.83
C PRO A 21 -19.47 3.97 -8.46
N GLU A 22 -20.00 5.05 -7.90
CA GLU A 22 -21.17 5.72 -8.46
C GLU A 22 -20.91 6.13 -9.92
N ILE A 23 -21.98 6.01 -10.71
CA ILE A 23 -21.98 6.42 -12.11
C ILE A 23 -21.79 7.93 -12.22
N ASP A 24 -20.99 8.38 -13.18
CA ASP A 24 -20.86 9.81 -13.48
C ASP A 24 -21.96 10.24 -14.45
N GLU A 25 -23.11 10.65 -13.90
CA GLU A 25 -24.24 11.15 -14.69
C GLU A 25 -23.89 12.38 -15.53
N LYS A 26 -22.90 13.20 -15.15
CA LYS A 26 -22.48 14.35 -15.96
C LYS A 26 -21.76 13.86 -17.22
N TYR A 27 -20.85 12.90 -17.06
CA TYR A 27 -20.20 12.24 -18.18
C TYR A 27 -21.21 11.56 -19.10
N ILE A 28 -22.12 10.76 -18.54
CA ILE A 28 -23.16 10.04 -19.32
C ILE A 28 -24.03 11.03 -20.11
N ALA A 29 -24.50 12.10 -19.47
CA ALA A 29 -25.31 13.12 -20.14
C ALA A 29 -24.55 13.84 -21.28
N ALA A 30 -23.26 14.15 -21.08
CA ALA A 30 -22.41 14.74 -22.10
C ALA A 30 -22.20 13.78 -23.28
N ALA A 31 -21.94 12.50 -23.00
CA ALA A 31 -21.76 11.46 -24.01
C ALA A 31 -23.03 11.24 -24.84
N LEU A 32 -24.20 11.18 -24.20
CA LEU A 32 -25.49 11.07 -24.90
C LEU A 32 -25.76 12.25 -25.83
N LYS A 33 -25.48 13.47 -25.36
CA LYS A 33 -25.62 14.69 -26.17
C LYS A 33 -24.71 14.66 -27.39
N GLN A 34 -23.45 14.24 -27.24
CA GLN A 34 -22.54 14.13 -28.38
C GLN A 34 -22.97 13.02 -29.34
N ALA A 35 -23.55 11.94 -28.82
CA ALA A 35 -24.06 10.82 -29.61
C ALA A 35 -25.40 11.10 -30.32
N GLU A 36 -26.10 12.22 -30.05
CA GLU A 36 -27.36 12.58 -30.73
C GLU A 36 -27.22 12.47 -32.25
N ASN A 37 -26.07 12.91 -32.73
CA ASN A 37 -25.71 12.99 -34.13
C ASN A 37 -25.11 11.68 -34.70
N ALA A 38 -24.60 10.78 -33.87
CA ALA A 38 -24.00 9.54 -34.34
C ALA A 38 -25.07 8.51 -34.72
N ASP A 39 -24.81 7.71 -35.75
CA ASP A 39 -25.59 6.51 -36.06
C ASP A 39 -25.01 5.28 -35.35
N VAL A 40 -23.68 5.26 -35.25
CA VAL A 40 -22.91 4.21 -34.58
C VAL A 40 -22.05 4.82 -33.47
N VAL A 41 -22.07 4.20 -32.30
CA VAL A 41 -21.15 4.51 -31.21
C VAL A 41 -20.17 3.36 -31.04
N SER A 42 -18.89 3.65 -31.26
CA SER A 42 -17.79 2.73 -31.11
C SER A 42 -17.13 2.91 -29.75
N PHE A 43 -16.78 1.82 -29.07
CA PHE A 43 -16.04 1.90 -27.81
C PHE A 43 -14.73 1.14 -27.90
N ASP A 44 -13.69 1.69 -27.26
CA ASP A 44 -12.60 0.85 -26.80
C ASP A 44 -13.09 -0.14 -25.72
N ILE A 45 -12.36 -1.24 -25.53
CA ILE A 45 -12.74 -2.28 -24.56
C ILE A 45 -12.04 -2.09 -23.22
N PHE A 46 -10.71 -2.02 -23.19
CA PHE A 46 -9.93 -2.16 -21.95
C PHE A 46 -9.58 -0.79 -21.38
N ASP A 47 -9.89 -0.59 -20.10
CA ASP A 47 -9.88 0.70 -19.41
C ASP A 47 -10.92 1.71 -19.94
N THR A 48 -11.84 1.23 -20.78
CA THR A 48 -13.03 1.95 -21.24
C THR A 48 -14.32 1.22 -20.82
N VAL A 49 -14.70 0.13 -21.51
CA VAL A 49 -15.92 -0.64 -21.22
C VAL A 49 -15.71 -1.63 -20.07
N LEU A 50 -14.55 -2.28 -20.08
CA LEU A 50 -14.06 -3.17 -19.03
C LEU A 50 -12.82 -2.55 -18.41
N THR A 51 -12.59 -2.80 -17.13
CA THR A 51 -11.30 -2.54 -16.50
C THR A 51 -10.83 -3.75 -15.72
N ARG A 52 -9.57 -3.77 -15.29
CA ARG A 52 -9.01 -4.88 -14.52
C ARG A 52 -9.06 -4.59 -13.02
N VAL A 53 -9.24 -5.65 -12.23
CA VAL A 53 -9.10 -5.62 -10.76
C VAL A 53 -7.63 -5.75 -10.29
N LEU A 54 -6.71 -5.26 -11.12
CA LEU A 54 -5.27 -5.18 -10.89
C LEU A 54 -4.81 -3.75 -11.12
N GLU A 55 -3.72 -3.33 -10.47
CA GLU A 55 -3.19 -1.97 -10.56
C GLU A 55 -2.72 -1.64 -11.99
N CYS A 56 -1.94 -2.54 -12.61
CA CYS A 56 -1.49 -2.42 -13.98
C CYS A 56 -1.92 -3.65 -14.82
N PRO A 57 -2.12 -3.53 -16.14
CA PRO A 57 -2.54 -4.66 -16.98
C PRO A 57 -1.52 -5.81 -16.99
N ILE A 58 -0.22 -5.49 -16.99
CA ILE A 58 0.87 -6.48 -16.99
C ILE A 58 0.93 -7.34 -15.72
N ASP A 59 0.19 -6.97 -14.67
CA ASP A 59 0.18 -7.68 -13.39
C ASP A 59 -0.56 -9.02 -13.51
N VAL A 60 -1.34 -9.21 -14.58
CA VAL A 60 -1.92 -10.51 -14.93
C VAL A 60 -0.82 -11.56 -15.10
N PHE A 61 0.37 -11.19 -15.61
CA PHE A 61 1.49 -12.12 -15.76
C PHE A 61 2.08 -12.53 -14.41
N ALA A 62 2.15 -11.60 -13.45
CA ALA A 62 2.54 -11.88 -12.08
C ALA A 62 1.53 -12.80 -11.38
N TYR A 63 0.24 -12.61 -11.67
CA TYR A 63 -0.82 -13.50 -11.21
C TYR A 63 -0.66 -14.91 -11.78
N VAL A 64 -0.43 -15.05 -13.09
CA VAL A 64 -0.18 -16.34 -13.73
C VAL A 64 1.02 -17.05 -13.10
N GLU A 65 2.15 -16.35 -12.90
CA GLU A 65 3.31 -16.92 -12.21
C GLU A 65 2.95 -17.47 -10.83
N ARG A 66 2.18 -16.70 -10.04
CA ARG A 66 1.71 -17.11 -8.71
C ARG A 66 0.86 -18.39 -8.77
N GLU A 67 -0.08 -18.47 -9.70
CA GLU A 67 -0.95 -19.64 -9.85
C GLU A 67 -0.16 -20.89 -10.25
N LEU A 68 0.79 -20.77 -11.18
CA LEU A 68 1.65 -21.88 -11.57
C LEU A 68 2.52 -22.37 -10.41
N LEU A 69 3.09 -21.45 -9.61
CA LEU A 69 3.84 -21.80 -8.41
C LEU A 69 2.97 -22.49 -7.36
N ALA A 70 1.72 -22.04 -7.18
CA ALA A 70 0.76 -22.67 -6.27
C ALA A 70 0.37 -24.09 -6.71
N GLN A 71 0.41 -24.38 -8.01
CA GLN A 71 0.24 -25.72 -8.58
C GLN A 71 1.51 -26.60 -8.47
N GLY A 72 2.61 -26.06 -7.93
CA GLY A 72 3.89 -26.77 -7.80
C GLY A 72 4.72 -26.79 -9.10
N LEU A 73 4.37 -25.99 -10.10
CA LEU A 73 5.14 -25.87 -11.33
C LEU A 73 6.36 -24.96 -11.12
N PRO A 74 7.52 -25.24 -11.75
CA PRO A 74 8.74 -24.45 -11.60
C PRO A 74 8.69 -23.16 -12.44
N ALA A 75 7.74 -22.28 -12.15
CA ALA A 75 7.42 -21.09 -12.95
C ALA A 75 8.07 -19.79 -12.45
N LYS A 76 9.02 -19.85 -11.51
CA LYS A 76 9.64 -18.64 -10.95
C LYS A 76 10.30 -17.78 -12.05
N GLY A 77 9.95 -16.51 -12.11
CA GLY A 77 10.39 -15.56 -13.14
C GLY A 77 9.57 -15.61 -14.44
N PHE A 78 8.51 -16.42 -14.51
CA PHE A 78 7.63 -16.51 -15.66
C PHE A 78 7.06 -15.16 -16.08
N ALA A 79 6.64 -14.32 -15.13
CA ALA A 79 5.97 -13.06 -15.46
C ALA A 79 6.86 -12.15 -16.32
N LYS A 80 8.15 -12.08 -16.00
CA LYS A 80 9.15 -11.34 -16.80
C LYS A 80 9.39 -12.01 -18.16
N ILE A 81 9.52 -13.33 -18.19
CA ILE A 81 9.71 -14.08 -19.45
C ILE A 81 8.56 -13.80 -20.42
N ARG A 82 7.33 -13.82 -19.92
CA ARG A 82 6.10 -13.55 -20.67
C ARG A 82 6.02 -12.09 -21.14
N PHE A 83 6.37 -11.14 -20.28
CA PHE A 83 6.45 -9.72 -20.67
C PHE A 83 7.47 -9.51 -21.80
N ASP A 84 8.69 -10.06 -21.66
CA ASP A 84 9.74 -9.92 -22.67
C ASP A 84 9.39 -10.68 -23.97
N ALA A 85 8.61 -11.77 -23.89
CA ALA A 85 8.17 -12.55 -25.04
C ALA A 85 7.27 -11.73 -25.97
N GLU A 86 6.42 -10.86 -25.44
CA GLU A 86 5.60 -9.97 -26.26
C GLU A 86 6.45 -8.99 -27.05
N ASN A 87 7.43 -8.35 -26.39
CA ASN A 87 8.35 -7.44 -27.05
C ASN A 87 9.16 -8.14 -28.15
N ARG A 88 9.61 -9.38 -27.90
CA ARG A 88 10.27 -10.20 -28.92
C ARG A 88 9.34 -10.54 -30.08
N ALA A 89 8.09 -10.92 -29.81
CA ALA A 89 7.11 -11.23 -30.85
C ALA A 89 6.86 -10.01 -31.74
N ARG A 90 6.66 -8.82 -31.16
CA ARG A 90 6.51 -7.56 -31.91
C ARG A 90 7.72 -7.28 -32.78
N ALA A 91 8.93 -7.42 -32.25
CA ALA A 91 10.16 -7.21 -33.00
C ALA A 91 10.34 -8.20 -34.16
N VAL A 92 10.04 -9.49 -33.94
CA VAL A 92 10.10 -10.52 -34.97
C VAL A 92 9.10 -10.25 -36.09
N ALA A 93 7.84 -9.97 -35.74
CA ALA A 93 6.79 -9.68 -36.71
C ALA A 93 7.07 -8.40 -37.51
N TRP A 94 7.55 -7.34 -36.85
CA TRP A 94 7.95 -6.11 -37.52
C TRP A 94 9.11 -6.32 -38.50
N ASN A 95 10.10 -7.14 -38.15
CA ASN A 95 11.24 -7.41 -39.00
C ASN A 95 10.88 -8.31 -40.20
N ALA A 96 9.97 -9.27 -40.01
CA ALA A 96 9.55 -10.19 -41.06
C ALA A 96 8.62 -9.55 -42.08
N THR A 97 7.60 -8.81 -41.62
CA THR A 97 6.46 -8.40 -42.47
C THR A 97 6.03 -6.95 -42.26
N LYS A 98 6.69 -6.19 -41.37
CA LYS A 98 6.21 -4.87 -40.92
C LYS A 98 4.79 -4.94 -40.35
N ALA A 99 4.46 -6.05 -39.70
CA ALA A 99 3.19 -6.22 -39.00
C ALA A 99 3.00 -5.15 -37.92
N GLU A 100 1.78 -4.62 -37.81
CA GLU A 100 1.41 -3.65 -36.77
C GLU A 100 1.02 -4.31 -35.47
N GLU A 101 0.54 -5.54 -35.54
CA GLU A 101 0.06 -6.30 -34.39
C GLU A 101 0.60 -7.73 -34.39
N ILE A 102 0.52 -8.36 -33.23
CA ILE A 102 0.87 -9.76 -32.99
C ILE A 102 -0.29 -10.51 -32.34
N THR A 103 -0.24 -11.83 -32.43
CA THR A 103 -1.23 -12.73 -31.85
C THR A 103 -0.72 -13.35 -30.55
N PHE A 104 -1.65 -13.77 -29.71
CA PHE A 104 -1.37 -14.56 -28.51
C PHE A 104 -0.52 -15.81 -28.79
N ASN A 105 -0.74 -16.46 -29.95
CA ASN A 105 0.05 -17.61 -30.39
C ASN A 105 1.52 -17.24 -30.66
N GLU A 106 1.77 -16.15 -31.36
CA GLU A 106 3.14 -15.68 -31.63
C GLU A 106 3.87 -15.31 -30.35
N ILE A 107 3.16 -14.73 -29.37
CA ILE A 107 3.72 -14.47 -28.05
C ILE A 107 4.11 -15.78 -27.36
N TYR A 108 3.21 -16.77 -27.32
CA TYR A 108 3.49 -18.04 -26.65
C TYR A 108 4.57 -18.88 -27.35
N GLN A 109 4.76 -18.72 -28.66
CA GLN A 109 5.94 -19.24 -29.35
C GLN A 109 7.23 -18.62 -28.79
N GLN A 110 7.25 -17.31 -28.53
CA GLN A 110 8.41 -16.63 -27.91
C GLN A 110 8.60 -16.95 -26.42
N VAL A 111 7.53 -17.34 -25.72
CA VAL A 111 7.61 -17.90 -24.35
C VAL A 111 8.24 -19.29 -24.39
N GLN A 112 7.78 -20.16 -25.28
CA GLN A 112 8.31 -21.51 -25.45
C GLN A 112 9.79 -21.52 -25.85
N ASN A 113 10.21 -20.54 -26.66
CA ASN A 113 11.60 -20.38 -27.10
C ASN A 113 12.51 -19.74 -26.04
N ALA A 114 11.99 -19.33 -24.88
CA ALA A 114 12.80 -18.75 -23.83
C ALA A 114 13.76 -19.80 -23.25
N PRO A 115 15.09 -19.55 -23.20
CA PRO A 115 16.05 -20.52 -22.69
C PRO A 115 15.74 -21.00 -21.26
N GLN A 116 15.14 -20.13 -20.45
CA GLN A 116 14.74 -20.42 -19.06
C GLN A 116 13.61 -21.46 -18.96
N LEU A 117 12.83 -21.66 -20.04
CA LEU A 117 11.73 -22.63 -20.12
C LEU A 117 12.04 -23.80 -21.06
N ALA A 118 13.31 -23.97 -21.45
CA ALA A 118 13.73 -25.06 -22.31
C ALA A 118 13.36 -26.43 -21.69
N GLY A 119 12.55 -27.22 -22.41
CA GLY A 119 12.06 -28.52 -21.93
C GLY A 119 10.87 -28.45 -20.96
N ALA A 120 10.35 -27.27 -20.64
CA ALA A 120 9.22 -27.07 -19.72
C ALA A 120 7.88 -26.86 -20.45
N SER A 121 7.57 -27.69 -21.45
CA SER A 121 6.35 -27.53 -22.27
C SER A 121 5.06 -27.57 -21.45
N ASN A 122 5.02 -28.40 -20.40
CA ASN A 122 3.90 -28.46 -19.46
C ASN A 122 3.67 -27.12 -18.73
N VAL A 123 4.74 -26.38 -18.40
CA VAL A 123 4.63 -25.06 -17.75
C VAL A 123 4.09 -24.04 -18.75
N VAL A 124 4.54 -24.08 -20.00
CA VAL A 124 4.07 -23.17 -21.07
C VAL A 124 2.59 -23.36 -21.36
N GLU A 125 2.14 -24.62 -21.50
CA GLU A 125 0.72 -24.93 -21.74
C GLU A 125 -0.16 -24.53 -20.54
N ALA A 126 0.29 -24.83 -19.30
CA ALA A 126 -0.42 -24.41 -18.10
C ALA A 126 -0.50 -22.88 -17.98
N ALA A 127 0.58 -22.17 -18.32
CA ALA A 127 0.62 -20.72 -18.30
C ALA A 127 -0.34 -20.10 -19.31
N ARG A 128 -0.41 -20.70 -20.51
CA ARG A 128 -1.30 -20.28 -21.60
C ARG A 128 -2.76 -20.29 -21.17
N GLU A 129 -3.19 -21.39 -20.57
CA GLU A 129 -4.55 -21.52 -20.05
C GLU A 129 -4.79 -20.56 -18.88
N ALA A 130 -3.84 -20.48 -17.95
CA ALA A 130 -3.95 -19.59 -16.80
C ALA A 130 -4.05 -18.11 -17.19
N GLU A 131 -3.35 -17.66 -18.23
CA GLU A 131 -3.41 -16.27 -18.71
C GLU A 131 -4.79 -15.93 -19.30
N ILE A 132 -5.36 -16.82 -20.12
CA ILE A 132 -6.70 -16.64 -20.68
C ILE A 132 -7.75 -16.56 -19.57
N GLN A 133 -7.69 -17.49 -18.61
CA GLN A 133 -8.59 -17.49 -17.46
C GLN A 133 -8.42 -16.25 -16.60
N ALA A 134 -7.17 -15.83 -16.35
CA ALA A 134 -6.88 -14.64 -15.54
C ALA A 134 -7.40 -13.36 -16.20
N GLU A 135 -7.23 -13.17 -17.50
CA GLU A 135 -7.80 -12.03 -18.24
C GLU A 135 -9.32 -12.01 -18.15
N GLN A 136 -9.99 -13.16 -18.31
CA GLN A 136 -11.44 -13.26 -18.19
C GLN A 136 -11.95 -12.89 -16.80
N ILE A 137 -11.31 -13.41 -15.74
CA ILE A 137 -11.74 -13.16 -14.35
C ILE A 137 -11.40 -11.73 -13.92
N ALA A 138 -10.22 -11.23 -14.28
CA ALA A 138 -9.73 -9.94 -13.82
C ALA A 138 -10.50 -8.76 -14.44
N CYS A 139 -11.05 -8.92 -15.64
CA CYS A 139 -11.82 -7.87 -16.31
C CYS A 139 -13.23 -7.75 -15.75
N VAL A 140 -13.62 -6.56 -15.30
CA VAL A 140 -14.94 -6.21 -14.74
C VAL A 140 -15.54 -5.02 -15.51
N PRO A 141 -16.87 -4.96 -15.68
CA PRO A 141 -17.50 -3.87 -16.40
C PRO A 141 -17.44 -2.55 -15.62
N ILE A 142 -17.25 -1.46 -16.34
CA ILE A 142 -17.30 -0.09 -15.81
C ILE A 142 -18.75 0.38 -15.81
N ALA A 143 -19.27 0.75 -14.64
CA ALA A 143 -20.67 1.11 -14.44
C ALA A 143 -21.15 2.25 -15.36
N ASP A 144 -20.32 3.29 -15.56
CA ASP A 144 -20.59 4.40 -16.47
C ASP A 144 -20.92 3.91 -17.88
N GLN A 145 -20.07 3.04 -18.43
CA GLN A 145 -20.20 2.57 -19.80
C GLN A 145 -21.34 1.59 -19.96
N VAL A 146 -21.59 0.74 -18.96
CA VAL A 146 -22.77 -0.14 -18.96
C VAL A 146 -24.05 0.68 -19.08
N GLU A 147 -24.18 1.73 -18.27
CA GLU A 147 -25.37 2.58 -18.27
C GLU A 147 -25.47 3.42 -19.56
N LEU A 148 -24.34 4.00 -20.01
CA LEU A 148 -24.28 4.75 -21.26
C LEU A 148 -24.70 3.89 -22.46
N ILE A 149 -24.14 2.69 -22.60
CA ILE A 149 -24.45 1.78 -23.71
C ILE A 149 -25.94 1.40 -23.69
N LYS A 150 -26.52 1.10 -22.52
CA LYS A 150 -27.96 0.82 -22.39
C LYS A 150 -28.82 1.99 -22.89
N ARG A 151 -28.49 3.22 -22.50
CA ARG A 151 -29.21 4.44 -22.93
C ARG A 151 -29.05 4.70 -24.43
N LEU A 152 -27.87 4.47 -24.99
CA LEU A 152 -27.60 4.60 -26.43
C LEU A 152 -28.39 3.57 -27.25
N LYS A 153 -28.44 2.31 -26.81
CA LYS A 153 -29.28 1.27 -27.46
C LYS A 153 -30.76 1.62 -27.39
N ALA A 154 -31.24 2.13 -26.25
CA ALA A 154 -32.62 2.60 -26.11
C ALA A 154 -32.94 3.79 -27.04
N ALA A 155 -31.92 4.61 -27.37
CA ALA A 155 -32.02 5.68 -28.36
C ALA A 155 -31.82 5.20 -29.82
N GLY A 156 -31.77 3.88 -30.06
CA GLY A 156 -31.67 3.30 -31.40
C GLY A 156 -30.29 3.39 -32.04
N LYS A 157 -29.22 3.62 -31.25
CA LYS A 157 -27.85 3.66 -31.74
C LYS A 157 -27.29 2.25 -31.91
N THR A 158 -26.51 2.02 -32.96
CA THR A 158 -25.70 0.80 -33.12
C THR A 158 -24.43 0.92 -32.28
N ILE A 159 -24.04 -0.14 -31.59
CA ILE A 159 -22.89 -0.21 -30.70
C ILE A 159 -21.85 -1.19 -31.27
N ILE A 160 -20.62 -0.71 -31.43
CA ILE A 160 -19.49 -1.57 -31.84
C ILE A 160 -18.33 -1.46 -30.86
N PHE A 161 -17.48 -2.47 -30.80
CA PHE A 161 -16.25 -2.45 -30.02
C PHE A 161 -15.02 -2.57 -30.91
N VAL A 162 -13.99 -1.77 -30.60
CA VAL A 162 -12.72 -1.74 -31.34
C VAL A 162 -11.57 -1.76 -30.35
N SER A 163 -10.72 -2.79 -30.41
CA SER A 163 -9.65 -2.99 -29.42
C SER A 163 -8.30 -3.32 -30.07
N ASP A 164 -7.25 -2.67 -29.56
CA ASP A 164 -5.86 -3.00 -29.89
C ASP A 164 -5.34 -4.04 -28.89
N MET A 165 -5.42 -5.32 -29.25
CA MET A 165 -5.06 -6.43 -28.38
C MET A 165 -4.52 -7.62 -29.16
N TYR A 166 -3.62 -8.38 -28.51
CA TYR A 166 -3.06 -9.61 -29.05
C TYR A 166 -3.99 -10.83 -28.90
N LEU A 167 -5.04 -10.73 -28.09
CA LEU A 167 -6.04 -11.79 -27.91
C LEU A 167 -6.94 -11.86 -29.15
N SER A 168 -7.32 -13.07 -29.57
CA SER A 168 -8.22 -13.24 -30.71
C SER A 168 -9.62 -12.69 -30.43
N GLN A 169 -10.39 -12.46 -31.50
CA GLN A 169 -11.78 -12.04 -31.39
C GLN A 169 -12.59 -13.02 -30.54
N ALA A 170 -12.38 -14.33 -30.71
CA ALA A 170 -13.08 -15.35 -29.93
C ALA A 170 -12.73 -15.26 -28.42
N GLN A 171 -11.47 -15.00 -28.08
CA GLN A 171 -11.05 -14.83 -26.68
C GLN A 171 -11.68 -13.57 -26.07
N ILE A 172 -11.68 -12.44 -26.79
CA ILE A 172 -12.31 -11.20 -26.31
C ILE A 172 -13.83 -11.35 -26.18
N GLN A 173 -14.50 -12.04 -27.11
CA GLN A 173 -15.92 -12.36 -26.99
C GLN A 173 -16.21 -13.17 -25.73
N ALA A 174 -15.36 -14.14 -25.37
CA ALA A 174 -15.52 -14.91 -24.14
C ALA A 174 -15.35 -14.03 -22.88
N ILE A 175 -14.47 -13.03 -22.91
CA ILE A 175 -14.30 -12.05 -21.82
C ILE A 175 -15.55 -11.16 -21.70
N LEU A 176 -16.07 -10.66 -22.82
CA LEU A 176 -17.28 -9.84 -22.86
C LEU A 176 -18.51 -10.61 -22.37
N ALA A 177 -18.69 -11.86 -22.82
CA ALA A 177 -19.80 -12.71 -22.41
C ALA A 177 -19.76 -13.03 -20.91
N TYR A 178 -18.58 -13.31 -20.37
CA TYR A 178 -18.39 -13.51 -18.92
C TYR A 178 -18.79 -12.27 -18.11
N ASN A 179 -18.67 -11.08 -18.70
CA ASN A 179 -19.05 -9.80 -18.11
C ASN A 179 -20.45 -9.31 -18.52
N GLN A 180 -21.23 -10.14 -19.25
CA GLN A 180 -22.57 -9.79 -19.75
C GLN A 180 -22.60 -8.56 -20.67
N MET A 181 -21.50 -8.31 -21.38
CA MET A 181 -21.33 -7.18 -22.31
C MET A 181 -21.45 -7.60 -23.78
N ASP A 182 -21.45 -8.90 -24.07
CA ASP A 182 -21.54 -9.45 -25.43
C ASP A 182 -22.87 -9.08 -26.12
N SER A 183 -23.98 -9.18 -25.40
CA SER A 183 -25.32 -8.81 -25.91
C SER A 183 -25.49 -7.32 -26.22
N LEU A 184 -24.55 -6.48 -25.77
CA LEU A 184 -24.62 -5.04 -25.94
C LEU A 184 -23.95 -4.56 -27.23
N CYS A 185 -23.16 -5.40 -27.90
CA CYS A 185 -22.34 -5.02 -29.05
C CYS A 185 -22.75 -5.80 -30.32
N GLU A 186 -22.94 -5.10 -31.43
CA GLU A 186 -23.30 -5.71 -32.72
C GLU A 186 -22.07 -6.22 -33.49
N HIS A 187 -20.92 -5.54 -33.38
CA HIS A 187 -19.68 -5.92 -34.07
C HIS A 187 -18.44 -5.67 -33.22
N LEU A 188 -17.51 -6.63 -33.24
CA LEU A 188 -16.23 -6.56 -32.55
C LEU A 188 -15.08 -6.56 -33.56
N PHE A 189 -14.22 -5.55 -33.48
CA PHE A 189 -13.00 -5.41 -34.26
C PHE A 189 -11.79 -5.50 -33.35
N VAL A 190 -10.86 -6.41 -33.65
CA VAL A 190 -9.66 -6.65 -32.84
C VAL A 190 -8.42 -6.57 -33.71
N SER A 191 -7.42 -5.79 -33.29
CA SER A 191 -6.22 -5.55 -34.08
C SER A 191 -5.49 -6.82 -34.51
N SER A 192 -5.45 -7.87 -33.68
CA SER A 192 -4.75 -9.12 -34.00
C SER A 192 -5.39 -9.91 -35.14
N GLU A 193 -6.67 -9.70 -35.43
CA GLU A 193 -7.37 -10.35 -36.56
C GLU A 193 -7.08 -9.67 -37.89
N TYR A 194 -6.81 -8.37 -37.87
CA TYR A 194 -6.65 -7.54 -39.07
C TYR A 194 -5.22 -7.05 -39.30
N ASN A 195 -4.34 -7.25 -38.32
CA ASN A 195 -2.99 -6.69 -38.28
C ASN A 195 -2.98 -5.17 -38.54
N LYS A 196 -3.95 -4.47 -37.93
CA LYS A 196 -4.21 -3.04 -38.07
C LYS A 196 -4.63 -2.50 -36.73
N THR A 197 -4.03 -1.41 -36.28
CA THR A 197 -4.24 -0.89 -34.92
C THR A 197 -4.98 0.46 -34.94
N LYS A 198 -5.61 0.81 -33.83
CA LYS A 198 -6.06 2.17 -33.51
C LYS A 198 -4.86 3.10 -33.37
N HIS A 199 -3.77 2.61 -32.80
CA HIS A 199 -2.52 3.37 -32.66
C HIS A 199 -2.02 3.98 -33.98
N THR A 200 -2.10 3.24 -35.10
CA THR A 200 -1.77 3.76 -36.44
C THR A 200 -2.97 4.36 -37.18
N GLY A 201 -4.19 4.17 -36.66
CA GLY A 201 -5.46 4.54 -37.27
C GLY A 201 -5.96 3.57 -38.35
N LYS A 202 -5.17 2.58 -38.78
CA LYS A 202 -5.53 1.71 -39.91
C LYS A 202 -6.71 0.79 -39.64
N ILE A 203 -7.03 0.51 -38.37
CA ILE A 203 -8.21 -0.28 -38.02
C ILE A 203 -9.50 0.40 -38.51
N TRP A 204 -9.52 1.73 -38.60
CA TRP A 204 -10.69 2.48 -39.06
C TRP A 204 -11.02 2.22 -40.52
N ASP A 205 -10.04 1.87 -41.35
CA ASP A 205 -10.29 1.40 -42.72
C ASP A 205 -11.11 0.12 -42.72
N VAL A 206 -10.85 -0.79 -41.77
CA VAL A 206 -11.59 -2.05 -41.62
C VAL A 206 -13.00 -1.73 -41.16
N VAL A 207 -13.16 -0.89 -40.13
CA VAL A 207 -14.48 -0.48 -39.62
C VAL A 207 -15.33 0.14 -40.75
N ARG A 208 -14.74 0.98 -41.60
CA ARG A 208 -15.43 1.60 -42.75
C ARG A 208 -15.81 0.64 -43.88
N GLN A 209 -15.28 -0.60 -43.90
CA GLN A 209 -15.78 -1.64 -44.80
C GLN A 209 -17.13 -2.21 -44.34
N TYR A 210 -17.42 -2.14 -43.04
CA TYR A 210 -18.67 -2.64 -42.46
C TYR A 210 -19.67 -1.52 -42.18
N ILE A 211 -19.18 -0.32 -41.86
CA ILE A 211 -20.01 0.86 -41.58
C ILE A 211 -19.87 1.86 -42.74
N PRO A 212 -20.94 2.05 -43.54
CA PRO A 212 -20.90 2.98 -44.67
C PRO A 212 -20.51 4.40 -44.26
N ALA A 213 -19.83 5.13 -45.14
CA ALA A 213 -19.43 6.51 -44.91
C ALA A 213 -20.62 7.47 -44.64
N THR A 214 -21.83 7.08 -45.04
CA THR A 214 -23.06 7.84 -44.74
C THR A 214 -23.46 7.79 -43.27
N GLN A 215 -22.96 6.80 -42.51
CA GLN A 215 -23.19 6.69 -41.09
C GLN A 215 -22.09 7.41 -40.31
N ARG A 216 -22.51 8.27 -39.39
CA ARG A 216 -21.60 8.99 -38.48
C ARG A 216 -21.22 8.11 -37.31
N ILE A 217 -19.94 8.08 -37.00
CA ILE A 217 -19.38 7.28 -35.90
C ILE A 217 -18.90 8.23 -34.81
N LEU A 218 -19.32 7.97 -33.57
CA LEU A 218 -18.68 8.53 -32.38
C LEU A 218 -17.86 7.42 -31.71
N HIS A 219 -16.55 7.63 -31.53
CA HIS A 219 -15.70 6.72 -30.79
C HIS A 219 -15.43 7.21 -29.36
N ILE A 220 -15.50 6.31 -28.40
CA ILE A 220 -15.29 6.56 -26.97
C ILE A 220 -14.15 5.65 -26.48
N GLY A 221 -13.12 6.24 -25.87
CA GLY A 221 -11.99 5.48 -25.33
C GLY A 221 -11.10 6.28 -24.38
N ASP A 222 -10.18 5.60 -23.69
CA ASP A 222 -9.32 6.15 -22.65
C ASP A 222 -8.02 6.76 -23.18
N ASN A 223 -7.54 6.30 -24.34
CA ASN A 223 -6.24 6.69 -24.86
C ASN A 223 -6.34 7.90 -25.78
N VAL A 224 -5.77 9.04 -25.37
CA VAL A 224 -5.79 10.27 -26.18
C VAL A 224 -5.22 10.05 -27.59
N HIS A 225 -4.14 9.29 -27.72
CA HIS A 225 -3.56 9.06 -29.05
C HIS A 225 -4.43 8.13 -29.90
N SER A 226 -4.73 6.93 -29.39
CA SER A 226 -5.33 5.85 -30.18
C SER A 226 -6.85 5.99 -30.33
N ASP A 227 -7.53 6.60 -29.35
CA ASP A 227 -8.99 6.70 -29.29
C ASP A 227 -9.51 8.14 -29.52
N VAL A 228 -8.63 9.14 -29.58
CA VAL A 228 -9.02 10.53 -29.88
C VAL A 228 -8.32 11.05 -31.13
N GLU A 229 -6.99 11.12 -31.15
CA GLU A 229 -6.25 11.74 -32.26
C GLU A 229 -6.32 10.91 -33.57
N GLN A 230 -6.17 9.59 -33.49
CA GLN A 230 -6.16 8.74 -34.69
C GLN A 230 -7.53 8.58 -35.36
N PRO A 231 -8.65 8.37 -34.64
CA PRO A 231 -9.97 8.33 -35.25
C PRO A 231 -10.38 9.69 -35.83
N GLN A 232 -10.02 10.82 -35.20
CA GLN A 232 -10.29 12.15 -35.75
C GLN A 232 -9.67 12.35 -37.14
N LYS A 233 -8.45 11.82 -37.37
CA LYS A 233 -7.81 11.85 -38.71
C LYS A 233 -8.56 11.03 -39.76
N ALA A 234 -9.39 10.09 -39.32
CA ALA A 234 -10.26 9.26 -40.16
C ALA A 234 -11.70 9.81 -40.25
N ASP A 235 -11.92 11.08 -39.87
CA ASP A 235 -13.23 11.75 -39.88
C ASP A 235 -14.28 11.01 -39.01
N ILE A 236 -13.84 10.63 -37.80
CA ILE A 236 -14.65 10.00 -36.77
C ILE A 236 -14.72 10.94 -35.58
N ASP A 237 -15.94 11.22 -35.10
CA ASP A 237 -16.17 12.01 -33.89
C ASP A 237 -15.62 11.24 -32.67
N THR A 238 -15.10 11.92 -31.67
CA THR A 238 -14.44 11.27 -30.52
C THR A 238 -14.83 11.89 -29.19
N LEU A 239 -14.86 11.07 -28.15
CA LEU A 239 -15.04 11.48 -26.76
C LEU A 239 -14.08 10.71 -25.87
N HIS A 240 -13.24 11.44 -25.14
CA HIS A 240 -12.28 10.87 -24.20
C HIS A 240 -12.97 10.40 -22.91
N TYR A 241 -12.61 9.21 -22.43
CA TYR A 241 -13.03 8.68 -21.15
C TYR A 241 -11.86 8.67 -20.14
N PRO A 242 -11.86 9.57 -19.13
CA PRO A 242 -10.70 9.77 -18.26
C PRO A 242 -10.71 8.96 -16.95
N ARG A 243 -11.73 8.13 -16.69
CA ARG A 243 -11.89 7.42 -15.41
C ARG A 243 -11.37 5.98 -15.53
N PHE A 244 -10.97 5.41 -14.39
CA PHE A 244 -10.52 4.00 -14.25
C PHE A 244 -9.29 3.58 -15.06
N ILE A 245 -8.55 4.54 -15.63
CA ILE A 245 -7.30 4.31 -16.34
C ILE A 245 -6.35 3.47 -15.49
N ALA A 246 -5.84 2.37 -16.04
CA ALA A 246 -4.86 1.55 -15.33
C ALA A 246 -3.53 2.29 -15.19
N GLU A 247 -2.83 2.07 -14.08
CA GLU A 247 -1.56 2.74 -13.86
C GLU A 247 -0.45 2.12 -14.71
N ARG A 248 0.57 2.94 -14.99
CA ARG A 248 1.84 2.43 -15.51
C ARG A 248 2.73 2.12 -14.33
N ARG A 249 3.20 0.88 -14.26
CA ARG A 249 4.15 0.46 -13.22
C ARG A 249 5.38 1.35 -13.23
N VAL A 250 5.66 1.97 -12.09
CA VAL A 250 6.93 2.63 -11.78
C VAL A 250 7.62 1.82 -10.67
N GLY A 251 8.69 1.09 -11.00
CA GLY A 251 9.50 0.39 -10.00
C GLY A 251 9.30 -1.13 -9.93
N ALA A 252 8.74 -1.62 -8.82
CA ALA A 252 8.80 -3.02 -8.33
C ALA A 252 8.83 -4.11 -9.41
N SER A 253 9.73 -5.09 -9.26
CA SER A 253 9.90 -6.17 -10.24
C SER A 253 8.62 -6.99 -10.43
N LEU A 254 8.31 -7.28 -11.70
CA LEU A 254 7.18 -8.12 -12.08
C LEU A 254 7.44 -9.57 -11.63
N SER A 255 6.73 -10.01 -10.60
CA SER A 255 6.86 -11.34 -9.98
C SER A 255 5.60 -11.70 -9.19
N ALA A 256 5.44 -12.97 -8.83
CA ALA A 256 4.30 -13.47 -8.05
C ALA A 256 4.06 -12.71 -6.72
N ASP A 257 5.13 -12.22 -6.08
CA ASP A 257 5.06 -11.53 -4.79
C ASP A 257 4.36 -10.16 -4.86
N LEU A 258 4.26 -9.58 -6.06
CA LEU A 258 3.58 -8.30 -6.27
C LEU A 258 2.05 -8.43 -6.22
N VAL A 259 1.49 -9.58 -6.59
CA VAL A 259 0.04 -9.75 -6.79
C VAL A 259 -0.82 -9.16 -5.64
N PRO A 260 -0.50 -9.38 -4.35
CA PRO A 260 -1.24 -8.76 -3.26
C PRO A 260 -1.25 -7.22 -3.30
N PHE A 261 -0.11 -6.60 -3.63
CA PHE A 261 -0.01 -5.14 -3.73
C PHE A 261 -0.85 -4.60 -4.88
N SER A 262 -0.75 -5.22 -6.05
CA SER A 262 -1.53 -4.83 -7.23
C SER A 262 -3.03 -4.83 -6.96
N ILE A 263 -3.52 -5.89 -6.32
CA ILE A 263 -4.93 -6.03 -5.94
C ILE A 263 -5.35 -4.97 -4.93
N LEU A 264 -4.59 -4.82 -3.84
CA LEU A 264 -4.95 -3.86 -2.79
C LEU A 264 -4.88 -2.42 -3.29
N SER A 265 -3.89 -2.09 -4.13
CA SER A 265 -3.75 -0.78 -4.77
C SER A 265 -4.95 -0.47 -5.67
N ARG A 266 -5.43 -1.47 -6.43
CA ARG A 266 -6.62 -1.30 -7.28
C ARG A 266 -7.90 -1.14 -6.47
N LEU A 267 -8.12 -1.97 -5.45
CA LEU A 267 -9.29 -1.87 -4.57
C LEU A 267 -9.31 -0.55 -3.79
N ALA A 268 -8.15 -0.06 -3.34
CA ALA A 268 -8.06 1.22 -2.64
C ALA A 268 -8.56 2.40 -3.49
N GLY A 269 -8.43 2.33 -4.82
CA GLY A 269 -8.95 3.35 -5.73
C GLY A 269 -10.48 3.45 -5.80
N LEU A 270 -11.22 2.47 -5.28
CA LEU A 270 -12.69 2.50 -5.24
C LEU A 270 -13.20 3.55 -4.23
N ASP A 271 -12.46 3.77 -3.14
CA ASP A 271 -12.88 4.58 -1.99
C ASP A 271 -12.40 6.04 -2.06
N THR A 272 -11.60 6.40 -3.07
CA THR A 272 -10.89 7.69 -3.13
C THR A 272 -11.58 8.79 -3.95
N ASN A 273 -12.74 8.52 -4.55
CA ASN A 273 -13.38 9.45 -5.52
C ASN A 273 -13.91 10.76 -4.91
N HIS A 274 -13.92 10.89 -3.59
CA HIS A 274 -14.45 12.07 -2.87
C HIS A 274 -13.41 12.81 -2.01
N CYS A 275 -12.12 12.44 -2.09
CA CYS A 275 -11.06 13.02 -1.28
C CYS A 275 -10.22 14.03 -2.06
N ASP A 276 -9.58 14.96 -1.33
CA ASP A 276 -8.49 15.77 -1.88
C ASP A 276 -7.35 14.86 -2.42
N PRO A 277 -6.62 15.24 -3.49
CA PRO A 277 -5.58 14.40 -4.06
C PRO A 277 -4.50 13.93 -3.08
N GLU A 278 -4.11 14.77 -2.10
CA GLU A 278 -3.12 14.39 -1.10
C GLU A 278 -3.69 13.33 -0.14
N GLU A 279 -4.92 13.52 0.32
CA GLU A 279 -5.60 12.55 1.18
C GLU A 279 -5.82 11.22 0.45
N ALA A 280 -6.26 11.26 -0.81
CA ALA A 280 -6.44 10.09 -1.66
C ALA A 280 -5.12 9.30 -1.81
N PHE A 281 -4.00 10.00 -2.00
CA PHE A 281 -2.67 9.39 -2.06
C PHE A 281 -2.32 8.66 -0.76
N TRP A 282 -2.43 9.32 0.40
CA TRP A 282 -2.08 8.70 1.68
C TRP A 282 -3.00 7.54 2.05
N ARG A 283 -4.30 7.65 1.74
CA ARG A 283 -5.26 6.54 1.92
C ARG A 283 -4.90 5.34 1.05
N LYS A 284 -4.65 5.56 -0.24
CA LYS A 284 -4.23 4.50 -1.17
C LYS A 284 -2.94 3.83 -0.71
N LEU A 285 -1.94 4.61 -0.31
CA LEU A 285 -0.67 4.09 0.20
C LEU A 285 -0.85 3.25 1.47
N GLY A 286 -1.70 3.71 2.40
CA GLY A 286 -2.03 3.00 3.63
C GLY A 286 -2.77 1.68 3.37
N GLN A 287 -3.79 1.69 2.50
CA GLN A 287 -4.60 0.50 2.17
C GLN A 287 -3.84 -0.54 1.32
N SER A 288 -2.82 -0.12 0.58
CA SER A 288 -1.98 -0.99 -0.23
C SER A 288 -0.70 -1.40 0.51
N LEU A 289 0.38 -0.62 0.38
CA LEU A 289 1.69 -0.92 0.95
C LEU A 289 1.67 -0.96 2.48
N GLY A 290 0.96 -0.02 3.10
CA GLY A 290 0.84 0.06 4.56
C GLY A 290 0.21 -1.21 5.16
N ALA A 291 -0.92 -1.65 4.60
CA ALA A 291 -1.62 -2.86 5.00
C ALA A 291 -0.76 -4.11 4.81
N LEU A 292 -0.05 -4.25 3.67
CA LEU A 292 0.85 -5.38 3.44
C LEU A 292 2.02 -5.41 4.42
N THR A 293 2.61 -4.25 4.69
CA THR A 293 3.71 -4.10 5.63
C THR A 293 3.28 -4.48 7.04
N LEU A 294 2.13 -3.95 7.47
CA LEU A 294 1.55 -4.21 8.78
C LEU A 294 1.20 -5.69 8.95
N TYR A 295 0.52 -6.28 7.96
CA TYR A 295 0.17 -7.69 7.95
C TYR A 295 1.43 -8.58 8.03
N SER A 296 2.45 -8.27 7.23
CA SER A 296 3.72 -9.01 7.24
C SER A 296 4.39 -8.94 8.62
N TYR A 297 4.38 -7.76 9.25
CA TYR A 297 4.94 -7.56 10.58
C TYR A 297 4.19 -8.36 11.64
N ILE A 298 2.85 -8.32 11.70
CA ILE A 298 2.09 -9.04 12.73
C ILE A 298 2.21 -10.56 12.56
N GLN A 299 2.34 -11.07 11.33
CA GLN A 299 2.58 -12.49 11.09
C GLN A 299 3.98 -12.90 11.58
N TRP A 300 5.00 -12.07 11.32
CA TRP A 300 6.32 -12.27 11.89
C TRP A 300 6.29 -12.22 13.43
N LEU A 301 5.60 -11.23 14.01
CA LEU A 301 5.44 -11.07 15.45
C LEU A 301 4.79 -12.30 16.08
N ALA A 302 3.69 -12.80 15.49
CA ALA A 302 3.02 -14.02 15.93
C ALA A 302 3.96 -15.23 15.96
N LYS A 303 4.81 -15.38 14.94
CA LYS A 303 5.86 -16.42 14.92
C LYS A 303 6.87 -16.23 16.05
N GLN A 304 7.29 -15.00 16.35
CA GLN A 304 8.20 -14.73 17.45
C GLN A 304 7.55 -14.99 18.82
N VAL A 305 6.31 -14.59 19.01
CA VAL A 305 5.52 -14.80 20.25
C VAL A 305 5.44 -16.30 20.55
N LYS A 306 5.04 -17.12 19.57
CA LYS A 306 5.01 -18.58 19.70
C LYS A 306 6.38 -19.17 20.01
N ARG A 307 7.40 -18.80 19.21
CA ARG A 307 8.77 -19.32 19.35
C ARG A 307 9.36 -19.00 20.72
N ASN A 308 9.14 -17.79 21.22
CA ASN A 308 9.72 -17.32 22.47
C ASN A 308 8.83 -17.60 23.69
N LYS A 309 7.66 -18.23 23.49
CA LYS A 309 6.67 -18.53 24.54
C LYS A 309 6.28 -17.27 25.32
N ILE A 310 5.91 -16.21 24.60
CA ILE A 310 5.44 -14.96 25.20
C ILE A 310 3.97 -15.15 25.61
N GLU A 311 3.70 -14.95 26.90
CA GLU A 311 2.39 -15.16 27.53
C GLU A 311 1.55 -13.87 27.59
N HIS A 312 2.20 -12.71 27.54
CA HIS A 312 1.53 -11.41 27.47
C HIS A 312 2.29 -10.38 26.62
N ILE A 313 1.57 -9.59 25.82
CA ILE A 313 2.11 -8.55 24.94
C ILE A 313 1.52 -7.20 25.29
N TYR A 314 2.38 -6.22 25.57
CA TYR A 314 2.00 -4.82 25.71
C TYR A 314 2.24 -4.08 24.40
N PHE A 315 1.19 -3.59 23.75
CA PHE A 315 1.29 -2.67 22.62
C PHE A 315 1.46 -1.25 23.16
N CYS A 316 2.64 -0.66 22.96
CA CYS A 316 2.97 0.67 23.47
C CYS A 316 2.14 1.76 22.78
N ALA A 317 1.70 2.74 23.56
CA ALA A 317 0.81 3.77 23.06
C ALA A 317 1.37 4.62 21.91
N ARG A 318 0.45 5.24 21.17
CA ARG A 318 0.63 5.94 19.88
C ARG A 318 0.85 4.95 18.74
N ASP A 319 2.10 4.67 18.41
CA ASP A 319 2.45 4.08 17.13
C ASP A 319 2.04 2.59 17.05
N ALA A 320 2.16 1.84 18.15
CA ALA A 320 1.73 0.44 18.16
C ALA A 320 0.20 0.24 18.22
N GLN A 321 -0.60 1.32 18.28
CA GLN A 321 -2.06 1.23 18.22
C GLN A 321 -2.54 0.58 16.93
N VAL A 322 -1.95 0.95 15.78
CA VAL A 322 -2.33 0.36 14.48
C VAL A 322 -1.91 -1.11 14.40
N ILE A 323 -0.79 -1.47 15.04
CA ILE A 323 -0.31 -2.84 15.13
C ILE A 323 -1.25 -3.69 15.98
N GLN A 324 -1.68 -3.17 17.14
CA GLN A 324 -2.66 -3.84 17.99
C GLN A 324 -3.99 -4.04 17.27
N ALA A 325 -4.47 -3.01 16.54
CA ALA A 325 -5.70 -3.12 15.78
C ALA A 325 -5.63 -4.27 14.76
N ALA A 326 -4.54 -4.35 13.99
CA ALA A 326 -4.33 -5.44 13.04
C ALA A 326 -4.15 -6.80 13.72
N TRP A 327 -3.46 -6.84 14.86
CA TRP A 327 -3.30 -8.05 15.69
C TRP A 327 -4.66 -8.61 16.14
N ASN A 328 -5.55 -7.72 16.59
CA ASN A 328 -6.90 -8.06 17.04
C ASN A 328 -7.80 -8.52 15.89
N ILE A 329 -7.73 -7.85 14.73
CA ILE A 329 -8.48 -8.26 13.52
C ILE A 329 -8.14 -9.70 13.13
N CYS A 330 -6.87 -10.10 13.29
CA CYS A 330 -6.40 -11.45 12.98
C CYS A 330 -6.56 -12.46 14.13
N ASP A 331 -7.22 -12.10 15.24
CA ASP A 331 -7.41 -12.93 16.45
C ASP A 331 -6.11 -13.59 16.95
N LEU A 332 -5.00 -12.84 16.87
CA LEU A 332 -3.67 -13.41 17.07
C LEU A 332 -3.36 -13.79 18.52
N ASP A 333 -4.09 -13.22 19.49
CA ASP A 333 -4.05 -13.67 20.89
C ASP A 333 -4.42 -15.15 20.99
N LYS A 334 -5.58 -15.52 20.42
CA LYS A 334 -6.06 -16.91 20.40
C LYS A 334 -5.15 -17.81 19.56
N VAL A 335 -4.73 -17.36 18.38
CA VAL A 335 -3.85 -18.14 17.48
C VAL A 335 -2.51 -18.45 18.14
N CYS A 336 -2.00 -17.54 18.97
CA CYS A 336 -0.71 -17.69 19.65
C CYS A 336 -0.82 -18.30 21.05
N GLY A 337 -2.00 -18.40 21.64
CA GLY A 337 -2.18 -18.79 23.04
C GLY A 337 -1.54 -17.78 23.99
N THR A 338 -1.69 -16.48 23.68
CA THR A 338 -1.15 -15.36 24.45
C THR A 338 -2.27 -14.39 24.83
N THR A 339 -1.93 -13.34 25.56
CA THR A 339 -2.85 -12.24 25.86
C THR A 339 -2.20 -10.93 25.46
N SER A 340 -2.98 -9.92 25.09
CA SER A 340 -2.45 -8.59 24.78
C SER A 340 -3.20 -7.46 25.46
N SER A 341 -2.52 -6.34 25.66
CA SER A 341 -3.10 -5.11 26.20
C SER A 341 -2.43 -3.88 25.58
N TYR A 342 -3.12 -2.74 25.67
CA TYR A 342 -2.57 -1.45 25.27
C TYR A 342 -1.92 -0.78 26.47
N LEU A 343 -0.65 -0.40 26.36
CA LEU A 343 0.12 0.19 27.45
C LEU A 343 0.32 1.69 27.19
N TYR A 344 -0.30 2.53 28.01
CA TYR A 344 -0.07 3.98 28.00
C TYR A 344 1.33 4.27 28.52
N VAL A 345 2.25 4.54 27.59
CA VAL A 345 3.65 4.82 27.88
C VAL A 345 4.07 6.16 27.31
N SER A 346 4.93 6.87 28.04
CA SER A 346 5.50 8.14 27.62
C SER A 346 7.00 8.14 27.90
N ARG A 347 7.80 8.48 26.89
CA ARG A 347 9.26 8.62 27.02
C ARG A 347 9.63 9.57 28.17
N LYS A 348 8.92 10.69 28.32
CA LYS A 348 9.14 11.66 29.40
C LYS A 348 8.87 11.03 30.78
N VAL A 349 7.74 10.33 30.92
CA VAL A 349 7.35 9.70 32.20
C VAL A 349 8.36 8.63 32.60
N LEU A 350 8.73 7.75 31.66
CA LEU A 350 9.73 6.71 31.92
C LEU A 350 11.07 7.31 32.34
N ARG A 351 11.56 8.32 31.61
CA ARG A 351 12.83 8.95 31.92
C ARG A 351 12.83 9.69 33.26
N TYR A 352 11.76 10.39 33.60
CA TYR A 352 11.64 11.05 34.92
C TYR A 352 11.60 10.01 36.03
N SER A 353 10.94 8.86 35.78
CA SER A 353 10.93 7.74 36.72
C SER A 353 12.33 7.13 36.89
N THR A 354 13.11 6.97 35.80
CA THR A 354 14.52 6.55 35.86
C THR A 354 15.39 7.58 36.60
N CYS A 355 15.17 8.88 36.40
CA CYS A 355 15.88 9.93 37.13
C CYS A 355 15.64 9.82 38.64
N TYR A 356 14.38 9.57 39.05
CA TYR A 356 14.06 9.32 40.46
C TYR A 356 14.83 8.13 41.01
N THR A 357 14.81 6.98 40.33
CA THR A 357 15.51 5.77 40.80
C THR A 357 17.02 5.96 40.88
N GLU A 358 17.62 6.64 39.90
CA GLU A 358 19.06 6.94 39.89
C GLU A 358 19.47 7.83 41.08
N ILE A 359 18.71 8.89 41.37
CA ILE A 359 19.02 9.76 42.53
C ILE A 359 18.87 8.96 43.83
N VAL A 360 17.79 8.20 44.00
CA VAL A 360 17.54 7.45 45.24
C VAL A 360 18.58 6.34 45.46
N GLN A 361 19.01 5.65 44.41
CA GLN A 361 19.94 4.52 44.53
C GLN A 361 21.41 4.96 44.53
N ASN A 362 21.76 5.96 43.71
CA ASN A 362 23.15 6.31 43.42
C ASN A 362 23.54 7.70 43.96
N GLY A 363 22.58 8.50 44.42
CA GLY A 363 22.81 9.90 44.82
C GLY A 363 23.19 10.83 43.66
N ARG A 364 22.95 10.41 42.40
CA ARG A 364 23.32 11.16 41.19
C ARG A 364 22.55 10.69 39.95
N LEU A 365 22.38 11.58 38.98
CA LEU A 365 21.89 11.27 37.64
C LEU A 365 23.02 10.77 36.72
N SER A 366 22.70 9.83 35.84
CA SER A 366 23.60 9.36 34.78
C SER A 366 23.77 10.39 33.66
N ASP A 367 24.81 10.27 32.83
CA ASP A 367 24.96 11.15 31.64
C ASP A 367 23.79 10.97 30.67
N ALA A 368 23.22 9.76 30.58
CA ALA A 368 22.07 9.49 29.72
C ALA A 368 20.81 10.25 30.19
N SER A 369 20.51 10.18 31.49
CA SER A 369 19.40 10.93 32.10
C SER A 369 19.60 12.43 31.97
N LEU A 370 20.80 12.91 32.30
CA LEU A 370 21.15 14.32 32.13
C LEU A 370 20.99 14.76 30.67
N ARG A 371 21.60 14.05 29.71
CA ARG A 371 21.48 14.37 28.28
C ARG A 371 20.01 14.49 27.85
N PHE A 372 19.18 13.55 28.27
CA PHE A 372 17.75 13.59 27.96
C PHE A 372 17.05 14.84 28.52
N LEU A 373 17.34 15.24 29.76
CA LEU A 373 16.74 16.45 30.36
C LEU A 373 17.07 17.72 29.56
N PHE A 374 18.27 17.80 28.98
CA PHE A 374 18.66 18.92 28.12
C PHE A 374 18.12 18.79 26.69
N GLU A 375 18.02 17.57 26.14
CA GLU A 375 17.42 17.32 24.82
C GLU A 375 15.89 17.55 24.79
N LEU A 376 15.19 17.42 25.91
CA LEU A 376 13.77 17.82 26.00
C LEU A 376 13.55 19.31 25.76
N SER A 377 14.61 20.11 25.91
CA SER A 377 14.60 21.57 25.80
C SER A 377 15.20 22.05 24.48
N HIS A 378 15.20 21.20 23.45
CA HIS A 378 15.87 21.48 22.18
C HIS A 378 15.09 22.48 21.31
N ASN A 379 15.55 23.74 21.30
CA ASN A 379 15.27 24.74 20.28
C ASN A 379 16.36 25.81 20.37
N GLU A 380 16.95 26.22 19.25
CA GLU A 380 18.01 27.24 19.20
C GLU A 380 17.57 28.61 19.76
N LYS A 381 16.26 28.80 19.93
CA LYS A 381 15.66 30.01 20.53
C LYS A 381 15.43 29.90 22.04
N ASN A 382 15.72 28.77 22.67
CA ASN A 382 15.46 28.58 24.09
C ASN A 382 16.53 29.28 24.95
N THR A 383 16.11 29.65 26.15
CA THR A 383 16.94 30.20 27.21
C THR A 383 17.32 29.13 28.23
N PHE A 384 18.24 29.42 29.15
CA PHE A 384 18.51 28.51 30.26
C PHE A 384 17.28 28.32 31.17
N ARG A 385 16.40 29.31 31.28
CA ARG A 385 15.12 29.20 31.99
C ARG A 385 14.27 28.06 31.43
N ASP A 386 14.20 27.91 30.11
CA ASP A 386 13.39 26.87 29.46
C ASP A 386 13.91 25.45 29.78
N VAL A 387 15.20 25.31 30.07
CA VAL A 387 15.82 24.04 30.50
C VAL A 387 15.33 23.62 31.88
N PHE A 388 15.18 24.57 32.79
CA PHE A 388 14.77 24.31 34.17
C PHE A 388 13.26 24.38 34.38
N ALA A 389 12.52 25.00 33.45
CA ALA A 389 11.07 25.14 33.51
C ALA A 389 10.32 23.82 33.80
N PRO A 390 10.71 22.65 33.25
CA PRO A 390 10.04 21.39 33.56
C PRO A 390 10.15 20.95 35.03
N PHE A 391 11.12 21.48 35.80
CA PHE A 391 11.31 21.15 37.21
C PHE A 391 10.49 22.04 38.14
N ASN A 392 9.93 23.15 37.63
CA ASN A 392 9.11 24.11 38.39
C ASN A 392 9.79 24.64 39.66
N LEU A 393 11.08 24.96 39.55
CA LEU A 393 11.89 25.56 40.62
C LEU A 393 11.83 27.08 40.55
N SER A 394 11.97 27.76 41.69
CA SER A 394 12.07 29.23 41.71
C SER A 394 13.45 29.72 41.28
N ASP A 395 13.53 30.96 40.80
CA ASP A 395 14.80 31.58 40.40
C ASP A 395 15.79 31.64 41.58
N GLU A 396 15.29 31.81 42.80
CA GLU A 396 16.11 31.78 44.01
C GLU A 396 16.77 30.41 44.20
N THR A 397 16.00 29.32 44.14
CA THR A 397 16.53 27.94 44.23
C THR A 397 17.54 27.66 43.13
N LEU A 398 17.24 28.06 41.89
CA LEU A 398 18.13 27.83 40.76
C LEU A 398 19.48 28.55 40.91
N THR A 399 19.48 29.75 41.50
CA THR A 399 20.66 30.62 41.54
C THR A 399 21.46 30.54 42.84
N GLN A 400 20.90 29.91 43.88
CA GLN A 400 21.47 29.82 45.23
C GLN A 400 22.92 29.35 45.28
N HIS A 401 23.33 28.42 44.41
CA HIS A 401 24.68 27.83 44.41
C HIS A 401 25.57 28.37 43.29
N GLY A 402 25.26 29.55 42.74
CA GLY A 402 26.12 30.23 41.77
C GLY A 402 25.95 29.79 40.33
N LEU A 403 24.78 29.25 39.95
CA LEU A 403 24.45 28.92 38.56
C LEU A 403 24.72 30.07 37.59
N LEU A 404 24.44 31.32 38.00
CA LEU A 404 24.66 32.51 37.18
C LEU A 404 26.14 32.74 36.83
N ASN A 405 27.08 32.21 37.61
CA ASN A 405 28.50 32.27 37.25
C ASN A 405 28.83 31.37 36.05
N ILE A 406 28.02 30.34 35.81
CA ILE A 406 28.14 29.43 34.67
C ILE A 406 27.40 30.00 33.46
N ILE A 407 26.13 30.36 33.64
CA ILE A 407 25.23 30.69 32.53
C ILE A 407 25.15 32.19 32.22
N GLY A 408 25.48 33.06 33.18
CA GLY A 408 25.34 34.51 33.09
C GLY A 408 23.95 34.99 33.53
N SER A 409 22.91 34.59 32.79
CA SER A 409 21.51 34.89 33.12
C SER A 409 20.61 33.70 32.77
N LEU A 410 19.53 33.49 33.53
CA LEU A 410 18.50 32.50 33.19
C LEU A 410 17.83 32.80 31.84
N ASP A 411 17.69 34.09 31.51
CA ASP A 411 17.07 34.55 30.26
C ASP A 411 18.08 34.68 29.11
N SER A 412 19.34 34.26 29.32
CA SER A 412 20.32 34.20 28.24
C SER A 412 20.03 33.02 27.30
N ALA A 413 20.38 33.20 26.03
CA ALA A 413 20.27 32.15 25.03
C ALA A 413 21.04 30.90 25.46
N TYR A 414 20.46 29.73 25.19
CA TYR A 414 21.04 28.44 25.51
C TYR A 414 22.37 28.24 24.78
N ASP A 415 23.41 27.86 25.53
CA ASP A 415 24.77 27.68 25.03
C ASP A 415 25.27 26.26 25.32
N TRP A 416 25.46 25.49 24.26
CA TRP A 416 25.94 24.11 24.30
C TRP A 416 27.31 23.95 24.97
N SER A 417 28.18 24.95 24.88
CA SER A 417 29.51 24.90 25.50
C SER A 417 29.45 24.86 27.03
N LYS A 418 28.36 25.38 27.61
CA LYS A 418 28.14 25.44 29.07
C LYS A 418 27.45 24.20 29.62
N VAL A 419 26.85 23.36 28.76
CA VAL A 419 26.04 22.20 29.15
C VAL A 419 26.78 21.23 30.09
N PRO A 420 28.06 20.89 29.89
CA PRO A 420 28.78 20.03 30.83
C PRO A 420 28.79 20.60 32.26
N ALA A 421 29.05 21.90 32.41
CA ALA A 421 29.07 22.56 33.71
C ALA A 421 27.66 22.66 34.34
N VAL A 422 26.62 22.88 33.53
CA VAL A 422 25.22 22.90 34.03
C VAL A 422 24.77 21.49 34.46
N LYS A 423 25.20 20.44 33.76
CA LYS A 423 24.96 19.04 34.17
C LYS A 423 25.61 18.73 35.52
N GLU A 424 26.85 19.17 35.72
CA GLU A 424 27.54 19.03 37.02
C GLU A 424 26.84 19.82 38.11
N TYR A 425 26.42 21.05 37.81
CA TYR A 425 25.65 21.89 38.74
C TYR A 425 24.36 21.19 39.20
N LEU A 426 23.58 20.65 38.27
CA LEU A 426 22.36 19.89 38.57
C LEU A 426 22.65 18.72 39.54
N ASN A 427 23.67 17.92 39.25
CA ASN A 427 24.05 16.77 40.07
C ASN A 427 24.58 17.14 41.46
N ASN A 428 25.21 18.30 41.60
CA ASN A 428 25.84 18.69 42.85
C ASN A 428 24.92 19.49 43.77
N PHE A 429 23.96 20.24 43.20
CA PHE A 429 23.25 21.27 43.97
C PHE A 429 21.72 21.23 43.85
N LEU A 430 21.15 20.62 42.81
CA LEU A 430 19.70 20.70 42.56
C LEU A 430 18.99 19.35 42.70
N LEU A 431 19.69 18.26 43.03
CA LEU A 431 19.09 16.92 43.06
C LEU A 431 17.91 16.83 44.02
N ASP A 432 18.04 17.36 45.24
CA ASP A 432 16.98 17.30 46.25
C ASP A 432 15.74 18.10 45.81
N ASP A 433 15.96 19.26 45.18
CA ASP A 433 14.88 20.11 44.68
C ASP A 433 14.12 19.45 43.51
N ILE A 434 14.84 18.89 42.53
CA ILE A 434 14.22 18.24 41.36
C ILE A 434 13.64 16.86 41.70
N LEU A 435 14.11 16.21 42.78
CA LEU A 435 13.65 14.89 43.18
C LEU A 435 12.15 14.88 43.48
N LEU A 436 11.60 15.95 44.05
CA LEU A 436 10.16 16.08 44.32
C LEU A 436 9.34 16.02 43.04
N THR A 437 9.80 16.70 41.98
CA THR A 437 9.17 16.69 40.66
C THR A 437 9.21 15.28 40.05
N PHE A 438 10.34 14.59 40.16
CA PHE A 438 10.44 13.21 39.68
C PHE A 438 9.64 12.22 40.50
N LYS A 439 9.54 12.43 41.82
CA LYS A 439 8.80 11.56 42.74
C LYS A 439 7.33 11.47 42.37
N ALA A 440 6.68 12.61 42.13
CA ALA A 440 5.26 12.62 41.78
C ALA A 440 5.01 11.86 40.46
N VAL A 441 5.89 12.00 39.48
CA VAL A 441 5.81 11.26 38.21
C VAL A 441 6.08 9.77 38.42
N PHE A 442 7.09 9.44 39.21
CA PHE A 442 7.45 8.06 39.55
C PHE A 442 6.32 7.34 40.28
N ASP A 443 5.74 7.93 41.33
CA ASP A 443 4.66 7.32 42.11
C ASP A 443 3.45 6.99 41.22
N ASN A 444 3.05 7.93 40.35
CA ASN A 444 1.98 7.73 39.38
C ASN A 444 2.31 6.65 38.35
N ALA A 445 3.53 6.67 37.80
CA ALA A 445 3.98 5.69 36.82
C ALA A 445 4.02 4.28 37.41
N MET A 446 4.60 4.12 38.60
CA MET A 446 4.66 2.84 39.31
C MET A 446 3.27 2.32 39.70
N GLY A 447 2.35 3.21 40.09
CA GLY A 447 0.96 2.86 40.33
C GLY A 447 0.28 2.28 39.10
N TYR A 448 0.36 3.00 37.98
CA TYR A 448 -0.21 2.58 36.69
C TYR A 448 0.42 1.27 36.16
N TYR A 449 1.75 1.17 36.14
CA TYR A 449 2.43 -0.04 35.66
C TYR A 449 2.17 -1.27 36.55
N ARG A 450 1.95 -1.07 37.85
CA ARG A 450 1.50 -2.16 38.73
C ARG A 450 0.07 -2.60 38.38
N GLN A 451 -0.84 -1.65 38.14
CA GLN A 451 -2.21 -1.93 37.73
C GLN A 451 -2.27 -2.75 36.43
N GLU A 452 -1.49 -2.37 35.42
CA GLU A 452 -1.45 -3.07 34.12
C GLU A 452 -0.69 -4.41 34.18
N GLY A 453 -0.06 -4.73 35.32
CA GLY A 453 0.68 -5.97 35.51
C GLY A 453 2.07 -5.97 34.85
N VAL A 454 2.65 -4.79 34.59
CA VAL A 454 4.01 -4.64 34.04
C VAL A 454 5.06 -5.18 35.02
N PHE A 455 4.77 -5.26 36.31
CA PHE A 455 5.66 -5.83 37.33
C PHE A 455 5.34 -7.29 37.69
N ARG A 456 4.57 -8.01 36.87
CA ARG A 456 4.38 -9.46 37.06
C ARG A 456 5.63 -10.23 36.65
N ASP A 457 5.98 -11.22 37.46
CA ASP A 457 7.10 -12.16 37.29
C ASP A 457 6.64 -13.61 37.02
N ASP A 458 5.33 -13.86 37.12
CA ASP A 458 4.69 -15.16 36.90
C ASP A 458 4.40 -15.48 35.43
N ARG A 459 4.77 -14.57 34.52
CA ARG A 459 4.53 -14.70 33.07
C ARG A 459 5.62 -14.05 32.26
N LYS A 460 5.98 -14.66 31.14
CA LYS A 460 6.90 -14.05 30.17
C LYS A 460 6.19 -12.98 29.33
N ALA A 461 6.55 -11.72 29.54
CA ALA A 461 5.95 -10.60 28.83
C ALA A 461 6.86 -9.98 27.77
N ALA A 462 6.25 -9.36 26.76
CA ALA A 462 6.93 -8.57 25.74
C ALA A 462 6.26 -7.20 25.56
N ILE A 463 7.01 -6.25 25.04
CA ILE A 463 6.47 -5.00 24.50
C ILE A 463 6.57 -4.98 22.98
N VAL A 464 5.64 -4.27 22.34
CA VAL A 464 5.65 -3.96 20.91
C VAL A 464 5.66 -2.45 20.74
N ASP A 465 6.62 -1.94 19.97
CA ASP A 465 6.81 -0.51 19.77
C ASP A 465 7.37 -0.18 18.38
N LEU A 466 7.17 1.06 17.94
CA LEU A 466 7.79 1.63 16.75
C LEU A 466 8.85 2.63 17.23
N GLY A 467 10.08 2.15 17.33
CA GLY A 467 11.16 2.90 17.97
C GLY A 467 12.55 2.46 17.53
N TRP A 468 13.47 3.42 17.55
CA TRP A 468 14.77 3.30 16.91
C TRP A 468 15.89 2.81 17.86
N ALA A 469 15.75 3.00 19.18
CA ALA A 469 16.85 2.87 20.14
C ALA A 469 16.52 2.04 21.41
N GLY A 470 15.36 1.40 21.49
CA GLY A 470 14.97 0.53 22.62
C GLY A 470 14.91 1.20 24.00
N THR A 471 14.96 2.53 24.06
CA THR A 471 15.14 3.29 25.31
C THR A 471 13.95 3.17 26.26
N MET A 472 12.73 3.01 25.74
CA MET A 472 11.54 2.79 26.57
C MET A 472 11.56 1.41 27.22
N GLN A 473 11.99 0.37 26.50
CA GLN A 473 12.16 -0.97 27.08
C GLN A 473 13.23 -0.97 28.16
N ALA A 474 14.37 -0.33 27.92
CA ALA A 474 15.43 -0.23 28.93
C ALA A 474 14.87 0.39 30.23
N ALA A 475 14.19 1.55 30.13
CA ALA A 475 13.60 2.19 31.29
C ALA A 475 12.52 1.33 31.98
N LEU A 476 11.69 0.60 31.24
CA LEU A 476 10.71 -0.32 31.82
C LEU A 476 11.37 -1.51 32.53
N ILE A 477 12.50 -2.02 32.01
CA ILE A 477 13.30 -3.06 32.64
C ILE A 477 13.92 -2.52 33.93
N ASP A 478 14.51 -1.33 33.91
CA ASP A 478 15.09 -0.69 35.10
C ASP A 478 14.03 -0.51 36.21
N LEU A 479 12.82 -0.07 35.84
CA LEU A 479 11.70 0.04 36.78
C LEU A 479 11.22 -1.32 37.29
N ARG A 480 11.26 -2.38 36.46
CA ARG A 480 10.97 -3.77 36.89
C ARG A 480 12.00 -4.24 37.91
N HIS A 481 13.30 -4.04 37.67
CA HIS A 481 14.36 -4.36 38.62
C HIS A 481 14.20 -3.57 39.92
N TYR A 482 13.90 -2.27 39.83
CA TYR A 482 13.59 -1.45 41.01
C TYR A 482 12.39 -2.00 41.82
N ALA A 483 11.39 -2.56 41.15
CA ALA A 483 10.24 -3.22 41.78
C ALA A 483 10.51 -4.65 42.29
N GLY A 484 11.75 -5.16 42.16
CA GLY A 484 12.14 -6.51 42.57
C GLY A 484 11.87 -7.61 41.54
N VAL A 485 11.63 -7.25 40.28
CA VAL A 485 11.31 -8.19 39.20
C VAL A 485 12.50 -8.36 38.27
N GLU A 486 13.28 -9.43 38.47
CA GLU A 486 14.51 -9.73 37.72
C GLU A 486 14.27 -10.09 36.24
N GLN A 487 13.09 -10.62 35.92
CA GLN A 487 12.78 -11.06 34.56
C GLN A 487 12.62 -9.85 33.63
N ASN A 488 13.44 -9.80 32.58
CA ASN A 488 13.39 -8.76 31.55
C ASN A 488 12.17 -8.89 30.64
N LEU A 489 11.69 -7.75 30.14
CA LEU A 489 10.72 -7.69 29.04
C LEU A 489 11.41 -7.98 27.71
N ALA A 490 10.82 -8.86 26.91
CA ALA A 490 11.18 -8.96 25.50
C ALA A 490 10.70 -7.71 24.75
N GLY A 491 11.39 -7.33 23.68
CA GLY A 491 11.01 -6.19 22.85
C GLY A 491 10.90 -6.60 21.39
N TYR A 492 9.78 -6.30 20.77
CA TYR A 492 9.57 -6.46 19.34
C TYR A 492 9.33 -5.10 18.71
N TYR A 493 10.18 -4.76 17.75
CA TYR A 493 10.18 -3.44 17.13
C TYR A 493 10.02 -3.56 15.63
N TYR A 494 9.46 -2.51 15.04
CA TYR A 494 9.55 -2.26 13.61
C TYR A 494 10.44 -1.03 13.40
N GLY A 495 11.55 -1.20 12.66
CA GLY A 495 12.50 -0.12 12.38
C GLY A 495 13.69 0.05 13.36
N LEU A 496 14.05 -0.96 14.15
CA LEU A 496 15.23 -0.88 15.02
C LEU A 496 16.51 -0.82 14.16
N TRP A 497 17.35 0.21 14.34
CA TRP A 497 18.71 0.21 13.79
C TRP A 497 19.63 -0.55 14.75
N GLY A 498 20.44 -1.45 14.19
CA GLY A 498 21.47 -2.18 14.91
C GLY A 498 22.80 -1.45 14.92
#